data_AF-A0A512DW38-F1
#
_entry.id   AF-A0A512DW38-F1
#
_cell.length_a   1.000
_cell.length_b   1.000
_cell.length_c   1.000
_cell.angle_alpha   90.00
_cell.angle_beta   90.00
_cell.angle_gamma   90.00
#
_symmetry.space_group_name_H-M   'P 1'
#
loop_
_entity.id
_entity.type
_entity.pdbx_description
1 polymer ?
#
loop_
_entity_poly.entity_id
_entity_poly.type
_entity_poly.pdbx_seq_one_letter_code
_entity_poly.pdbx_strand_id
1 'polypeptide(L)'
;MRLPAWTDSWADEPAIHLPDMPAEIVDRLPAAVAQARSDLAPGDAGEILAALTTLASRRGFPLPDDIALEMDVEVMAGWPRDLWRKAFRAVWEQFAYRRLPEVADFRKYIAADLEERRSRLDRLESLRLKLETVRLKRQWDEETRARRCR
;
A
#
# COMPACT_ATOMS: atom_id res chain seq x y z
N MET A 1 9.27 -18.90 -6.26
CA MET A 1 9.61 -18.08 -5.07
C MET A 1 10.80 -17.15 -5.35
N ARG A 2 10.77 -16.35 -6.43
CA ARG A 2 11.91 -15.50 -6.87
C ARG A 2 11.56 -14.02 -7.08
N LEU A 3 10.27 -13.68 -7.25
CA LEU A 3 9.84 -12.31 -7.55
C LEU A 3 10.28 -11.27 -6.51
N PRO A 4 10.15 -11.51 -5.18
CA PRO A 4 10.49 -10.49 -4.17
C PRO A 4 11.99 -10.16 -4.15
N ALA A 5 12.84 -11.18 -4.21
CA ALA A 5 14.30 -11.02 -4.20
C ALA A 5 14.81 -10.26 -5.44
N TRP A 6 14.09 -10.34 -6.56
CA TRP A 6 14.45 -9.60 -7.77
C TRP A 6 13.97 -8.16 -7.67
N THR A 7 12.73 -7.91 -7.29
CA THR A 7 12.22 -6.53 -7.13
C THR A 7 13.07 -5.68 -6.19
N ASP A 8 13.62 -6.26 -5.12
CA ASP A 8 14.50 -5.55 -4.19
C ASP A 8 15.89 -5.26 -4.77
N SER A 9 16.42 -6.12 -5.65
CA SER A 9 17.73 -5.93 -6.28
C SER A 9 17.75 -4.85 -7.37
N TRP A 10 16.62 -4.62 -8.06
CA TRP A 10 16.56 -3.75 -9.25
C TRP A 10 15.78 -2.45 -9.02
N ALA A 11 15.19 -2.27 -7.84
CA ALA A 11 14.43 -1.07 -7.48
C ALA A 11 15.30 0.20 -7.56
N ASP A 12 16.58 0.11 -7.18
CA ASP A 12 17.48 1.26 -7.10
C ASP A 12 18.36 1.46 -8.36
N GLU A 13 18.34 0.53 -9.32
CA GLU A 13 19.21 0.61 -10.48
C GLU A 13 18.70 1.57 -11.57
N PRO A 14 19.57 2.35 -12.24
CA PRO A 14 19.18 3.19 -13.36
C PRO A 14 18.57 2.37 -14.51
N ALA A 15 17.53 2.90 -15.19
CA ALA A 15 16.85 2.21 -16.29
C ALA A 15 17.78 1.78 -17.44
N ILE A 16 18.92 2.47 -17.60
CA ILE A 16 19.96 2.16 -18.61
C ILE A 16 20.77 0.89 -18.30
N HIS A 17 20.73 0.40 -17.06
CA HIS A 17 21.45 -0.79 -16.60
C HIS A 17 20.54 -2.00 -16.35
N LEU A 18 19.23 -1.87 -16.61
CA LEU A 18 18.32 -3.00 -16.49
C LEU A 18 18.77 -4.11 -17.45
N PRO A 19 19.07 -5.33 -16.96
CA PRO A 19 19.38 -6.47 -17.80
C PRO A 19 18.13 -6.88 -18.57
N ASP A 20 18.31 -7.77 -19.55
CA ASP A 20 17.18 -8.47 -20.13
C ASP A 20 16.52 -9.34 -19.04
N MET A 21 15.45 -8.79 -18.47
CA MET A 21 14.67 -9.44 -17.44
C MET A 21 13.97 -10.67 -18.02
N PRO A 22 13.93 -11.81 -17.30
CA PRO A 22 13.20 -12.97 -17.76
C PRO A 22 11.75 -12.62 -18.12
N ALA A 23 11.28 -13.05 -19.30
CA ALA A 23 9.94 -12.73 -19.79
C ALA A 23 8.83 -13.08 -18.78
N GLU A 24 8.97 -14.20 -18.05
CA GLU A 24 8.04 -14.61 -16.99
C GLU A 24 7.88 -13.56 -15.87
N ILE A 25 8.94 -12.79 -15.56
CA ILE A 25 8.90 -11.74 -14.54
C ILE A 25 8.18 -10.51 -15.09
N VAL A 26 8.47 -10.13 -16.33
CA VAL A 26 7.81 -9.03 -17.04
C VAL A 26 6.31 -9.29 -17.16
N ASP A 27 5.93 -10.51 -17.54
CA ASP A 27 4.53 -10.91 -17.72
C ASP A 27 3.74 -10.92 -16.40
N ARG A 28 4.39 -11.22 -15.28
CA ARG A 28 3.76 -11.25 -13.95
C ARG A 28 3.69 -9.89 -13.26
N LEU A 29 4.49 -8.91 -13.69
CA LEU A 29 4.59 -7.62 -13.04
C LEU A 29 3.26 -6.86 -12.96
N PRO A 30 2.42 -6.78 -14.02
CA PRO A 30 1.13 -6.11 -13.94
C PRO A 30 0.20 -6.70 -12.88
N ALA A 31 0.16 -8.04 -12.78
CA ALA A 31 -0.64 -8.73 -11.78
C ALA A 31 -0.10 -8.48 -10.35
N ALA A 32 1.22 -8.44 -10.19
CA ALA A 32 1.85 -8.11 -8.91
C ALA A 32 1.55 -6.67 -8.45
N VAL A 33 1.57 -5.70 -9.37
CA VAL A 33 1.17 -4.31 -9.10
C VAL A 33 -0.31 -4.24 -8.72
N ALA A 34 -1.19 -4.91 -9.47
CA ALA A 34 -2.62 -4.94 -9.18
C ALA A 34 -2.91 -5.52 -7.79
N GLN A 35 -2.21 -6.61 -7.42
CA GLN A 35 -2.33 -7.18 -6.08
C GLN A 35 -1.83 -6.22 -5.00
N ALA A 36 -0.66 -5.59 -5.18
CA ALA A 36 -0.13 -4.64 -4.20
C ALA A 36 -1.04 -3.42 -4.01
N ARG A 37 -1.71 -2.95 -5.08
CA ARG A 37 -2.75 -1.91 -4.98
C ARG A 37 -3.98 -2.40 -4.22
N SER A 38 -4.43 -3.64 -4.49
CA SER A 38 -5.55 -4.25 -3.76
C SER A 38 -5.23 -4.43 -2.26
N ASP A 39 -4.00 -4.79 -1.92
CA ASP A 39 -3.54 -4.96 -0.53
C ASP A 39 -3.51 -3.63 0.24
N LEU A 40 -3.54 -2.49 -0.48
CA LEU A 40 -3.60 -1.13 0.06
C LEU A 40 -4.99 -0.48 -0.08
N ALA A 41 -5.97 -1.20 -0.62
CA ALA A 41 -7.31 -0.65 -0.83
C ALA A 41 -7.95 -0.23 0.52
N PRO A 42 -8.62 0.93 0.57
CA PRO A 42 -9.21 1.45 1.80
C PRO A 42 -10.29 0.52 2.36
N GLY A 43 -10.50 0.62 3.67
CA GLY A 43 -11.55 -0.06 4.40
C GLY A 43 -12.91 0.65 4.30
N ASP A 44 -13.82 0.26 5.19
CA ASP A 44 -15.18 0.80 5.24
C ASP A 44 -15.36 1.72 6.45
N ALA A 45 -15.80 2.96 6.21
CA ALA A 45 -16.03 3.94 7.27
C ALA A 45 -17.16 3.52 8.24
N GLY A 46 -18.17 2.82 7.74
CA GLY A 46 -19.28 2.30 8.56
C GLY A 46 -18.82 1.26 9.59
N GLU A 47 -17.96 0.32 9.17
CA GLU A 47 -17.32 -0.66 10.06
C GLU A 47 -16.55 0.02 11.19
N ILE A 48 -15.81 1.09 10.87
CA ILE A 48 -14.99 1.82 11.83
C ILE A 48 -15.86 2.56 12.84
N LEU A 49 -16.83 3.34 12.37
CA LEU A 49 -17.75 4.08 13.23
C LEU A 49 -18.50 3.14 14.18
N ALA A 50 -19.01 2.02 13.67
CA ALA A 50 -19.68 1.01 14.48
C ALA A 50 -18.76 0.41 15.56
N ALA A 51 -17.50 0.12 15.20
CA ALA A 51 -16.52 -0.44 16.12
C ALA A 51 -16.08 0.55 17.21
N LEU A 52 -15.85 1.82 16.86
CA LEU A 52 -15.53 2.88 17.83
C LEU A 52 -16.69 3.15 18.79
N THR A 53 -17.91 3.22 18.26
CA THR A 53 -19.14 3.37 19.07
C THR A 53 -19.29 2.20 20.05
N THR A 54 -19.01 0.98 19.60
CA THR A 54 -19.06 -0.22 20.44
C THR A 54 -18.00 -0.18 21.54
N LEU A 55 -16.77 0.23 21.19
CA LEU A 55 -15.66 0.34 22.14
C LEU A 55 -15.94 1.41 23.22
N ALA A 56 -16.40 2.59 22.80
CA ALA A 56 -16.78 3.68 23.70
C ALA A 56 -17.88 3.24 24.66
N SER A 57 -18.95 2.63 24.12
CA SER A 57 -20.08 2.11 24.89
C SER A 57 -19.65 1.06 25.92
N ARG A 58 -18.80 0.10 25.53
CA ARG A 58 -18.34 -0.98 26.42
C ARG A 58 -17.45 -0.46 27.56
N ARG A 59 -16.64 0.56 27.29
CA ARG A 59 -15.68 1.11 28.26
C ARG A 59 -16.18 2.34 29.00
N GLY A 60 -17.39 2.81 28.70
CA GLY A 60 -18.00 3.98 29.33
C GLY A 60 -17.30 5.30 28.97
N PHE A 61 -16.73 5.39 27.77
CA PHE A 61 -16.13 6.63 27.29
C PHE A 61 -17.16 7.47 26.53
N PRO A 62 -17.13 8.81 26.68
CA PRO A 62 -17.87 9.67 25.78
C PRO A 62 -17.27 9.56 24.38
N LEU A 63 -18.13 9.61 23.36
CA LEU A 63 -17.65 9.83 22.00
C LEU A 63 -17.18 11.28 21.85
N PRO A 64 -16.18 11.55 21.00
CA PRO A 64 -15.81 12.90 20.62
C PRO A 64 -16.98 13.64 19.96
N ASP A 65 -16.83 14.96 19.77
CA ASP A 65 -17.76 15.70 18.93
C ASP A 65 -17.78 15.16 17.48
N ASP A 66 -18.85 15.50 16.76
CA ASP A 66 -19.13 14.93 15.44
C ASP A 66 -17.96 15.12 14.46
N ILE A 67 -17.29 16.28 14.48
CA ILE A 67 -16.18 16.59 13.58
C ILE A 67 -14.94 15.78 13.93
N ALA A 68 -14.57 15.71 15.20
CA ALA A 68 -13.41 14.93 15.64
C ALA A 68 -13.60 13.44 15.33
N LEU A 69 -14.81 12.91 15.56
CA LEU A 69 -15.13 11.52 15.25
C LEU A 69 -15.11 11.24 13.74
N GLU A 70 -15.65 12.15 12.92
CA GLU A 70 -15.60 12.04 11.46
C GLU A 70 -14.16 11.99 10.93
N MET A 71 -13.29 12.88 11.42
CA MET A 71 -11.88 12.90 11.02
C MET A 71 -11.15 11.60 11.42
N ASP A 72 -11.39 11.11 12.64
CA ASP A 72 -10.82 9.84 13.10
C ASP A 72 -11.27 8.67 12.21
N VAL A 73 -12.56 8.63 11.87
CA VAL A 73 -13.13 7.60 10.98
C VAL A 73 -12.53 7.70 9.58
N GLU A 74 -12.43 8.89 9.01
CA GLU A 74 -11.87 9.11 7.67
C GLU A 74 -10.41 8.61 7.60
N VAL A 75 -9.59 8.99 8.58
CA VAL A 75 -8.17 8.57 8.62
C VAL A 75 -8.05 7.05 8.72
N MET A 76 -8.86 6.42 9.58
CA MET A 76 -8.84 4.97 9.76
C MET A 76 -9.44 4.22 8.57
N ALA A 77 -10.40 4.81 7.86
CA ALA A 77 -11.01 4.24 6.66
C ALA A 77 -10.01 4.20 5.49
N GLY A 78 -9.04 5.11 5.49
CA GLY A 78 -7.92 5.09 4.57
C GLY A 78 -6.95 3.91 4.75
N TRP A 79 -7.10 3.08 5.79
CA TRP A 79 -6.25 1.91 6.01
C TRP A 79 -6.86 0.65 5.38
N PRO A 80 -6.02 -0.32 4.95
CA PRO A 80 -6.49 -1.62 4.52
C PRO A 80 -7.33 -2.29 5.61
N ARG A 81 -8.49 -2.81 5.23
CA ARG A 81 -9.47 -3.39 6.16
C ARG A 81 -8.86 -4.43 7.10
N ASP A 82 -7.98 -5.28 6.59
CA ASP A 82 -7.32 -6.31 7.37
C ASP A 82 -6.34 -5.74 8.40
N LEU A 83 -5.61 -4.69 8.05
CA LEU A 83 -4.74 -3.95 8.98
C LEU A 83 -5.55 -3.19 10.01
N TRP A 84 -6.63 -2.51 9.62
CA TRP A 84 -7.53 -1.88 10.58
C TRP A 84 -8.05 -2.91 11.61
N ARG A 85 -8.49 -4.10 11.16
CA ARG A 85 -8.96 -5.17 12.07
C ARG A 85 -7.87 -5.64 13.04
N LYS A 86 -6.63 -5.76 12.56
CA LYS A 86 -5.46 -6.08 13.39
C LYS A 86 -5.23 -5.02 14.46
N ALA A 87 -5.22 -3.74 14.08
CA ALA A 87 -5.08 -2.62 15.01
C ALA A 87 -6.21 -2.56 16.03
N PHE A 88 -7.46 -2.72 15.58
CA PHE A 88 -8.63 -2.69 16.45
C PHE A 88 -8.58 -3.82 17.49
N ARG A 89 -8.23 -5.04 17.09
CA ARG A 89 -8.06 -6.17 18.01
C ARG A 89 -6.99 -5.88 19.07
N ALA A 90 -5.84 -5.36 18.65
CA ALA A 90 -4.75 -5.04 19.57
C ALA A 90 -5.17 -3.96 20.59
N VAL A 91 -5.88 -2.91 20.15
CA VAL A 91 -6.47 -1.90 21.05
C VAL A 91 -7.50 -2.52 21.99
N TRP A 92 -8.38 -3.36 21.46
CA TRP A 92 -9.42 -4.03 22.25
C TRP A 92 -8.84 -4.84 23.41
N GLU A 93 -7.76 -5.57 23.15
CA GLU A 93 -7.09 -6.47 24.10
C GLU A 93 -6.16 -5.72 25.07
N GLN A 94 -5.41 -4.72 24.61
CA GLN A 94 -4.24 -4.22 25.33
C GLN A 94 -4.35 -2.76 25.79
N PHE A 95 -5.32 -1.99 25.28
CA PHE A 95 -5.42 -0.58 25.62
C PHE A 95 -5.80 -0.39 27.09
N ALA A 96 -5.02 0.40 27.84
CA ALA A 96 -5.16 0.54 29.29
C ALA A 96 -5.37 1.99 29.77
N TYR A 97 -5.38 2.97 28.87
CA TYR A 97 -5.53 4.37 29.24
C TYR A 97 -6.98 4.71 29.61
N ARG A 98 -7.16 5.72 30.46
CA ARG A 98 -8.47 6.24 30.91
C ARG A 98 -9.05 7.30 29.95
N ARG A 99 -8.94 7.06 28.65
CA ARG A 99 -9.51 7.89 27.58
C ARG A 99 -9.95 7.01 26.41
N LEU A 100 -10.75 7.55 25.49
CA LEU A 100 -10.98 6.87 24.22
C LEU A 100 -9.64 6.76 23.46
N PRO A 101 -9.32 5.60 22.83
CA PRO A 101 -8.15 5.49 21.98
C PRO A 101 -8.23 6.45 20.80
N GLU A 102 -7.10 7.09 20.49
CA GLU A 102 -6.96 7.99 19.35
C GLU A 102 -6.40 7.22 18.16
N VAL A 103 -6.46 7.80 16.95
CA VAL A 103 -5.88 7.21 15.73
C VAL A 103 -4.45 6.69 15.93
N ALA A 104 -3.62 7.42 16.67
CA ALA A 104 -2.24 7.03 16.96
C ALA A 104 -2.13 5.70 17.75
N ASP A 105 -3.10 5.42 18.63
CA ASP A 105 -3.14 4.19 19.43
C ASP A 105 -3.43 2.96 18.57
N PHE A 106 -4.16 3.12 17.47
CA PHE A 106 -4.37 2.08 16.48
C PHE A 106 -3.17 1.97 15.54
N ARG A 107 -2.68 3.11 15.03
CA ARG A 107 -1.62 3.18 14.02
C ARG A 107 -0.33 2.50 14.47
N LYS A 108 0.03 2.58 15.75
CA LYS A 108 1.25 1.95 16.28
C LYS A 108 1.33 0.44 16.04
N TYR A 109 0.20 -0.25 15.90
CA TYR A 109 0.15 -1.70 15.67
C TYR A 109 0.29 -2.11 14.20
N ILE A 110 0.19 -1.16 13.27
CA ILE A 110 0.14 -1.42 11.82
C ILE A 110 1.08 -0.53 11.01
N ALA A 111 1.80 0.39 11.66
CA ALA A 111 2.67 1.35 10.99
C ALA A 111 3.72 0.65 10.11
N ALA A 112 4.35 -0.40 10.63
CA ALA A 112 5.34 -1.18 9.88
C ALA A 112 4.72 -1.93 8.69
N ASP A 113 3.56 -2.57 8.89
CA ASP A 113 2.88 -3.30 7.81
C ASP A 113 2.42 -2.36 6.69
N LEU A 114 1.90 -1.18 7.04
CA LEU A 114 1.52 -0.13 6.08
C LEU A 114 2.72 0.33 5.26
N GLU A 115 3.83 0.61 5.93
CA GLU A 115 5.06 1.07 5.27
C GLU A 115 5.63 -0.01 4.34
N GLU A 116 5.65 -1.27 4.79
CA GLU A 116 6.08 -2.39 3.97
C GLU A 116 5.23 -2.54 2.70
N ARG A 117 3.90 -2.47 2.81
CA ARG A 117 2.99 -2.55 1.65
C ARG A 117 3.18 -1.39 0.68
N ARG A 118 3.35 -0.16 1.19
CA ARG A 118 3.63 1.04 0.39
C ARG A 118 4.95 0.93 -0.36
N SER A 119 6.01 0.63 0.38
CA SER A 119 7.35 0.38 -0.18
C SER A 119 7.32 -0.71 -1.26
N ARG A 120 6.58 -1.80 -1.03
CA ARG A 120 6.43 -2.87 -2.03
C ARG A 120 5.74 -2.38 -3.30
N LEU A 121 4.65 -1.62 -3.18
CA LEU A 121 3.97 -1.05 -4.35
C LEU A 121 4.89 -0.09 -5.11
N ASP A 122 5.60 0.78 -4.41
CA ASP A 122 6.51 1.76 -5.01
C ASP A 122 7.64 1.10 -5.79
N ARG A 123 8.23 0.02 -5.26
CA ARG A 123 9.24 -0.79 -5.97
C ARG A 123 8.68 -1.41 -7.25
N LEU A 124 7.47 -1.97 -7.18
CA LEU A 124 6.81 -2.60 -8.33
C LEU A 124 6.45 -1.58 -9.42
N GLU A 125 5.91 -0.42 -9.04
CA GLU A 125 5.61 0.68 -9.96
C GLU A 125 6.88 1.25 -10.59
N SER A 126 7.94 1.42 -9.80
CA SER A 126 9.23 1.86 -10.30
C SER A 126 9.78 0.91 -11.36
N LEU A 127 9.70 -0.42 -11.10
CA LEU A 127 10.12 -1.42 -12.07
C LEU A 127 9.27 -1.38 -13.34
N ARG A 128 7.95 -1.22 -13.21
CA ARG A 128 7.01 -1.13 -14.34
C ARG A 128 7.36 0.05 -15.25
N LEU A 129 7.60 1.22 -14.66
CA LEU A 129 7.96 2.44 -15.39
C LEU A 129 9.32 2.33 -16.10
N LYS A 130 10.31 1.69 -15.46
CA LYS A 130 11.62 1.43 -16.08
C LYS A 130 11.48 0.55 -17.32
N LEU A 131 10.72 -0.56 -17.22
CA LEU A 131 10.47 -1.45 -18.35
C LEU A 131 9.72 -0.77 -19.50
N GLU A 132 8.72 0.05 -19.17
CA GLU A 132 7.99 0.85 -20.15
C GLU A 132 8.91 1.82 -20.89
N THR A 133 9.80 2.50 -20.16
CA THR A 133 10.81 3.41 -20.72
C THR A 133 11.76 2.68 -21.68
N VAL A 134 12.26 1.49 -21.30
CA VAL A 134 13.14 0.68 -22.16
C VAL A 134 12.41 0.25 -23.43
N ARG A 135 11.14 -0.17 -23.33
CA ARG A 135 10.31 -0.56 -24.48
C ARG A 135 10.17 0.60 -25.47
N LEU A 136 9.79 1.78 -24.98
CA LEU A 136 9.60 2.97 -25.82
C LEU A 136 10.90 3.39 -26.52
N LYS A 137 12.03 3.34 -25.80
CA LYS A 137 13.35 3.63 -26.40
C LYS A 137 13.68 2.68 -27.55
N ARG A 138 13.49 1.37 -27.36
CA ARG A 138 13.72 0.36 -28.41
C ARG A 138 12.86 0.63 -29.65
N GLN A 139 11.58 0.97 -29.45
CA GLN A 139 10.68 1.34 -30.55
C GLN A 139 11.16 2.57 -31.32
N TRP A 140 11.58 3.64 -30.62
CA TRP A 140 12.13 4.82 -31.28
C TRP A 140 13.43 4.55 -32.05
N ASP A 141 14.32 3.73 -31.51
CA ASP A 141 15.57 3.35 -32.18
C ASP A 141 15.28 2.57 -33.47
N GLU A 142 14.32 1.64 -33.45
CA GLU A 142 13.86 0.87 -34.61
C GLU A 142 13.23 1.77 -35.69
N GLU A 143 12.33 2.68 -35.29
CA GLU A 143 11.71 3.65 -36.21
C GLU A 143 12.76 4.55 -36.87
N THR A 144 13.75 5.00 -36.10
CA THR A 144 14.84 5.86 -36.60
C THR A 144 15.72 5.11 -37.60
N ARG A 145 16.04 3.83 -37.33
CA ARG A 145 16.77 2.98 -38.28
C ARG A 145 15.98 2.75 -39.57
N ALA A 146 14.68 2.45 -39.45
CA ALA A 146 13.81 2.24 -40.61
C ALA A 146 13.69 3.49 -41.51
N ARG A 147 13.69 4.70 -40.91
CA ARG A 147 13.70 5.97 -41.66
C ARG A 147 15.03 6.27 -42.36
N ARG A 148 16.16 5.80 -41.82
CA ARG A 148 17.49 6.00 -42.42
C ARG A 148 17.81 5.02 -43.56
N CYS A 149 17.08 3.90 -43.65
CA CYS A 149 17.22 2.90 -44.70
C CYS A 149 16.22 3.07 -45.87
N ARG A 150 15.39 4.13 -45.83
CA ARG A 150 14.57 4.61 -46.96
C ARG A 150 15.24 5.82 -47.57
#